data_AF-A0A946KTX7-F1
#
_entry.id   AF-A0A946KTX7-F1
#
_cell.length_a   1.000
_cell.length_b   1.000
_cell.length_c   1.000
_cell.angle_alpha   90.00
_cell.angle_beta   90.00
_cell.angle_gamma   90.00
#
_symmetry.space_group_name_H-M   'P 1'
#
loop_
_entity.id
_entity.type
_entity.pdbx_description
1 polymer ?
#
loop_
_entity_poly.entity_id
_entity_poly.type
_entity_poly.pdbx_seq_one_letter_code
_entity_poly.pdbx_strand_id
1 'polypeptide(L)'
;MTLRRLNVVLLWTLLATSCGGGTDQGPLEAATSVVAPETASDSLGFSVDDNGWTFQNYAADGDAQFTVIDAIALFGDAAVCVETTGDCTPTPAAAEWIAMVAAATAGGVCEGMTVTSADRFLVGADPITGDLALTSDVQRRLARLFATQFLDDVIEATEAWRNQSIAAIVGELQIALADPDHEQYTLGIYSEVGGHSVLPYAVDLNEQGKGVIHIYDPNWPGRQRYLEVDAATNQWRFSYFSSDQADDADAWTGGNGSMDLTPLSVREAPFPEPFSGAGTGTDGHLLAISSDDRNWTLTTGDGQTITGATAMPGQNGVVAVTRGAASLNEVAGQDLVLTRWDAQAELHVEAGEVSVLVITPSGAGTVTLETGSAVTFGFSPVEDFGELAVDLQVAQGTKATVRMASTTERVTFEAPEQSNTKIVLKETSTALKVVDQNGRTTTEIEVERSDQRTDLVIDATGQVAYFAPEKTPEQERSVAVEEIGNLIQRAPLPLVDQPLAPTSSLAEDTEGPSTLSPDEDPVLLVPPEGPFGTEDPEETWFDDRGCEWARWQDGSQGMRCQDEPTRFWDPNGEELEPVDFDQEFIEEPPPFDDGRPASINDLPPPDRMELSTNP
;
A
#
# COMPACT_ATOMS: atom_id res chain seq x y z
N MET A 1 83.55 26.65 -0.26
CA MET A 1 83.58 25.68 -1.38
C MET A 1 82.34 24.80 -1.29
N THR A 2 81.69 24.52 -2.42
CA THR A 2 80.74 23.42 -2.70
C THR A 2 80.06 22.68 -1.53
N LEU A 3 78.72 22.78 -1.44
CA LEU A 3 77.77 21.68 -1.71
C LEU A 3 76.36 22.30 -1.85
N ARG A 4 75.77 22.24 -3.05
CA ARG A 4 74.70 21.32 -3.51
C ARG A 4 73.27 21.75 -3.12
N ARG A 5 72.49 22.02 -4.17
CA ARG A 5 71.06 22.36 -4.13
C ARG A 5 70.25 21.11 -3.77
N LEU A 6 69.16 21.29 -3.04
CA LEU A 6 68.01 20.38 -3.08
C LEU A 6 66.79 21.22 -3.46
N ASN A 7 66.15 20.87 -4.56
CA ASN A 7 64.89 21.50 -4.97
C ASN A 7 63.75 20.80 -4.23
N VAL A 8 62.91 21.56 -3.53
CA VAL A 8 61.55 21.15 -3.20
C VAL A 8 60.64 22.25 -3.74
N VAL A 9 59.85 21.92 -4.76
CA VAL A 9 58.84 22.81 -5.31
C VAL A 9 57.62 22.69 -4.42
N LEU A 10 57.39 23.71 -3.57
CA LEU A 10 56.13 23.84 -2.84
C LEU A 10 55.13 24.53 -3.76
N LEU A 11 54.27 23.74 -4.41
CA LEU A 11 53.19 24.27 -5.23
C LEU A 11 52.06 24.74 -4.31
N TRP A 12 51.91 26.05 -4.14
CA TRP A 12 50.80 26.64 -3.41
C TRP A 12 49.55 26.66 -4.30
N THR A 13 48.70 25.64 -4.16
CA THR A 13 47.33 25.69 -4.68
C THR A 13 46.46 26.51 -3.73
N LEU A 14 45.86 27.59 -4.24
CA LEU A 14 44.81 28.31 -3.53
C LEU A 14 43.57 27.42 -3.46
N LEU A 15 43.26 26.93 -2.27
CA LEU A 15 41.94 26.41 -1.93
C LEU A 15 40.96 27.58 -1.85
N ALA A 16 40.15 27.76 -2.90
CA ALA A 16 38.94 28.55 -2.80
C ALA A 16 37.91 27.74 -2.01
N THR A 17 37.63 28.16 -0.78
CA THR A 17 36.52 27.65 0.02
C THR A 17 35.20 28.08 -0.62
N SER A 18 34.47 27.14 -1.22
CA SER A 18 33.06 27.31 -1.53
C SER A 18 32.24 26.67 -0.42
N CYS A 19 31.50 27.48 0.34
CA CYS A 19 30.50 27.00 1.28
C CYS A 19 29.12 27.09 0.62
N GLY A 20 28.26 26.08 0.83
CA GLY A 20 26.83 26.18 0.53
C GLY A 20 26.48 26.22 -0.95
N GLY A 21 26.59 25.07 -1.63
CA GLY A 21 25.70 24.80 -2.77
C GLY A 21 24.42 24.20 -2.22
N GLY A 22 23.31 24.92 -2.33
CA GLY A 22 22.00 24.26 -2.31
C GLY A 22 21.88 23.42 -3.58
N THR A 23 21.26 22.25 -3.47
CA THR A 23 20.90 21.44 -4.63
C THR A 23 19.73 22.10 -5.33
N ASP A 24 19.97 22.73 -6.50
CA ASP A 24 18.89 23.10 -7.41
C ASP A 24 18.18 21.82 -7.88
N GLN A 25 16.97 21.56 -7.38
CA GLN A 25 16.11 20.44 -7.80
C GLN A 25 15.19 20.78 -9.00
N GLY A 26 15.66 21.69 -9.86
CA GLY A 26 14.97 22.01 -11.10
C GLY A 26 14.88 20.81 -12.06
N PRO A 27 14.08 20.90 -13.12
CA PRO A 27 13.93 19.84 -14.12
C PRO A 27 15.27 19.36 -14.68
N LEU A 28 15.36 18.07 -14.97
CA LEU A 28 16.45 17.53 -15.77
C LEU A 28 16.43 18.22 -17.15
N GLU A 29 17.59 18.65 -17.66
CA GLU A 29 17.66 19.57 -18.82
C GLU A 29 16.83 19.14 -20.05
N ALA A 30 16.61 17.83 -20.23
CA ALA A 30 15.85 17.25 -21.33
C ALA A 30 14.31 17.28 -21.15
N ALA A 31 13.80 17.40 -19.93
CA ALA A 31 12.35 17.48 -19.67
C ALA A 31 11.72 18.79 -20.16
N THR A 32 12.53 19.74 -20.66
CA THR A 32 12.08 20.99 -21.28
C THR A 32 11.50 20.83 -22.70
N SER A 33 11.41 19.60 -23.23
CA SER A 33 10.89 19.30 -24.58
C SER A 33 10.01 18.05 -24.64
N VAL A 34 9.33 17.71 -23.53
CA VAL A 34 8.36 16.59 -23.46
C VAL A 34 7.29 16.74 -24.53
N VAL A 35 7.10 15.70 -25.36
CA VAL A 35 5.97 15.64 -26.31
C VAL A 35 4.73 15.01 -25.66
N ALA A 36 3.60 15.02 -26.37
CA ALA A 36 2.37 14.40 -25.86
C ALA A 36 2.53 12.87 -25.84
N PRO A 37 1.91 12.14 -24.88
CA PRO A 37 2.03 10.69 -24.77
C PRO A 37 1.60 9.96 -26.04
N GLU A 38 0.58 10.46 -26.76
CA GLU A 38 0.16 9.91 -28.06
C GLU A 38 1.22 10.04 -29.20
N THR A 39 2.33 10.75 -28.94
CA THR A 39 3.46 10.93 -29.85
C THR A 39 4.77 10.35 -29.33
N ALA A 40 4.76 9.66 -28.19
CA ALA A 40 5.90 8.90 -27.68
C ALA A 40 6.31 7.76 -28.64
N SER A 41 7.56 7.32 -28.59
CA SER A 41 8.06 6.27 -29.49
C SER A 41 7.48 4.89 -29.17
N ASP A 42 7.27 4.62 -27.88
CA ASP A 42 6.88 3.32 -27.34
C ASP A 42 5.70 3.56 -26.36
N SER A 43 4.52 3.02 -26.66
CA SER A 43 3.32 3.18 -25.83
C SER A 43 2.30 2.06 -26.03
N LEU A 44 1.69 1.63 -24.92
CA LEU A 44 0.61 0.64 -24.91
C LEU A 44 -0.72 1.16 -25.47
N GLY A 45 -0.88 2.49 -25.61
CA GLY A 45 -2.20 3.10 -25.91
C GLY A 45 -3.12 3.23 -24.69
N PHE A 46 -2.59 3.09 -23.48
CA PHE A 46 -3.30 3.38 -22.23
C PHE A 46 -3.66 4.88 -22.15
N SER A 47 -4.96 5.18 -22.06
CA SER A 47 -5.48 6.51 -21.74
C SER A 47 -5.66 6.66 -20.24
N VAL A 48 -5.12 7.74 -19.64
CA VAL A 48 -5.22 8.00 -18.19
C VAL A 48 -6.67 8.23 -17.74
N ASP A 49 -7.48 8.88 -18.57
CA ASP A 49 -8.87 9.21 -18.22
C ASP A 49 -9.77 7.96 -18.29
N ASP A 50 -9.53 7.07 -19.24
CA ASP A 50 -10.34 5.85 -19.46
C ASP A 50 -9.88 4.65 -18.63
N ASN A 51 -8.57 4.52 -18.39
CA ASN A 51 -7.94 3.31 -17.84
C ASN A 51 -7.30 3.53 -16.46
N GLY A 52 -7.08 4.78 -16.06
CA GLY A 52 -6.78 5.15 -14.68
C GLY A 52 -8.04 5.10 -13.81
N TRP A 53 -7.87 5.27 -12.50
CA TRP A 53 -9.01 5.46 -11.59
C TRP A 53 -9.42 6.93 -11.53
N THR A 54 -10.71 7.19 -11.39
CA THR A 54 -11.28 8.54 -11.24
C THR A 54 -11.28 9.05 -9.78
N PHE A 55 -10.99 8.19 -8.82
CA PHE A 55 -10.78 8.55 -7.41
C PHE A 55 -9.29 8.52 -7.04
N GLN A 56 -8.90 9.34 -6.07
CA GLN A 56 -7.51 9.45 -5.61
C GLN A 56 -7.15 8.26 -4.73
N ASN A 57 -5.86 7.88 -4.74
CA ASN A 57 -5.23 7.06 -3.70
C ASN A 57 -5.57 7.58 -2.30
N TYR A 58 -5.97 6.67 -1.43
CA TYR A 58 -6.55 6.98 -0.12
C TYR A 58 -5.93 6.10 0.98
N ALA A 59 -5.88 6.64 2.20
CA ALA A 59 -5.59 5.86 3.39
C ALA A 59 -6.80 4.96 3.69
N ALA A 60 -6.62 3.64 3.70
CA ALA A 60 -7.71 2.71 3.98
C ALA A 60 -8.05 2.69 5.48
N ASP A 61 -9.33 2.84 5.80
CA ASP A 61 -9.90 2.74 7.15
C ASP A 61 -11.13 1.82 7.17
N GLY A 62 -11.48 1.33 8.37
CA GLY A 62 -12.64 0.46 8.59
C GLY A 62 -12.72 -0.71 7.61
N ASP A 63 -13.86 -0.82 6.92
CA ASP A 63 -14.17 -1.92 5.98
C ASP A 63 -13.30 -1.91 4.69
N ALA A 64 -12.56 -0.83 4.43
CA ALA A 64 -11.63 -0.73 3.30
C ALA A 64 -10.24 -1.32 3.60
N GLN A 65 -9.93 -1.62 4.86
CA GLN A 65 -8.67 -2.24 5.25
C GLN A 65 -8.62 -3.72 4.87
N PHE A 66 -7.40 -4.27 4.84
CA PHE A 66 -7.19 -5.69 4.56
C PHE A 66 -7.71 -6.58 5.71
N THR A 67 -8.50 -7.61 5.39
CA THR A 67 -9.23 -8.42 6.38
C THR A 67 -8.93 -9.93 6.29
N VAL A 68 -9.51 -10.72 7.22
CA VAL A 68 -9.46 -12.19 7.18
C VAL A 68 -9.98 -12.75 5.85
N ILE A 69 -11.05 -12.19 5.28
CA ILE A 69 -11.60 -12.65 4.01
C ILE A 69 -10.76 -12.25 2.79
N ASP A 70 -9.88 -11.26 2.91
CA ASP A 70 -8.87 -10.99 1.88
C ASP A 70 -7.72 -12.01 1.94
N ALA A 71 -7.27 -12.35 3.16
CA ALA A 71 -6.29 -13.42 3.33
C ALA A 71 -6.83 -14.77 2.82
N ILE A 72 -8.11 -15.08 3.05
CA ILE A 72 -8.76 -16.29 2.50
C ILE A 72 -8.75 -16.26 0.97
N ALA A 73 -9.09 -15.13 0.33
CA ALA A 73 -9.09 -15.01 -1.12
C ALA A 73 -7.67 -15.10 -1.74
N LEU A 74 -6.62 -14.70 -1.01
CA LEU A 74 -5.23 -14.79 -1.46
C LEU A 74 -4.60 -16.19 -1.26
N PHE A 75 -4.79 -16.79 -0.07
CA PHE A 75 -4.03 -17.97 0.38
C PHE A 75 -4.88 -19.23 0.62
N GLY A 76 -6.21 -19.10 0.58
CA GLY A 76 -7.15 -20.15 0.91
C GLY A 76 -7.46 -20.24 2.41
N ASP A 77 -8.67 -20.72 2.70
CA ASP A 77 -9.16 -20.89 4.07
C ASP A 77 -8.38 -21.94 4.86
N ALA A 78 -7.83 -22.96 4.20
CA ALA A 78 -6.96 -23.96 4.82
C ALA A 78 -5.61 -23.40 5.34
N ALA A 79 -5.16 -22.25 4.83
CA ALA A 79 -3.99 -21.54 5.34
C ALA A 79 -4.38 -20.58 6.48
N VAL A 80 -5.47 -19.85 6.32
CA VAL A 80 -5.86 -18.76 7.22
C VAL A 80 -6.61 -19.25 8.46
N CYS A 81 -7.52 -20.22 8.31
CA CYS A 81 -8.49 -20.63 9.33
C CYS A 81 -8.03 -21.84 10.13
N VAL A 82 -8.36 -21.87 11.42
CA VAL A 82 -8.18 -23.06 12.28
C VAL A 82 -9.23 -24.13 11.97
N GLU A 83 -10.47 -23.72 11.71
CA GLU A 83 -11.57 -24.62 11.38
C GLU A 83 -11.58 -24.98 9.89
N THR A 84 -11.83 -26.25 9.55
CA THR A 84 -11.96 -26.73 8.15
C THR A 84 -13.34 -26.51 7.53
N THR A 85 -14.34 -26.13 8.32
CA THR A 85 -15.74 -25.85 7.92
C THR A 85 -16.39 -24.94 8.96
N GLY A 86 -17.44 -24.20 8.62
CA GLY A 86 -18.06 -23.23 9.54
C GLY A 86 -17.29 -21.92 9.61
N ASP A 87 -17.59 -21.13 10.65
CA ASP A 87 -16.91 -19.87 10.93
C ASP A 87 -15.38 -20.03 10.94
N CYS A 88 -14.68 -19.06 10.36
CA CYS A 88 -13.23 -19.02 10.32
C CYS A 88 -12.69 -18.25 11.53
N THR A 89 -11.95 -18.92 12.40
CA THR A 89 -11.04 -18.26 13.35
C THR A 89 -9.64 -18.20 12.71
N PRO A 90 -9.03 -17.02 12.53
CA PRO A 90 -7.68 -16.95 11.97
C PRO A 90 -6.64 -17.60 12.91
N THR A 91 -5.64 -18.27 12.32
CA THR A 91 -4.45 -18.72 13.08
C THR A 91 -3.77 -17.53 13.76
N PRO A 92 -3.04 -17.72 14.88
CA PRO A 92 -2.44 -16.58 15.58
C PRO A 92 -1.48 -15.78 14.68
N ALA A 93 -0.69 -16.47 13.86
CA ALA A 93 0.25 -15.83 12.94
C ALA A 93 -0.44 -15.12 11.77
N ALA A 94 -1.48 -15.71 11.17
CA ALA A 94 -2.30 -15.03 10.16
C ALA A 94 -2.91 -13.74 10.73
N ALA A 95 -3.37 -13.76 11.98
CA ALA A 95 -3.95 -12.59 12.65
C ALA A 95 -2.93 -11.46 12.93
N GLU A 96 -1.63 -11.74 13.06
CA GLU A 96 -0.60 -10.69 13.07
C GLU A 96 -0.31 -10.14 11.67
N TRP A 97 -0.17 -11.01 10.67
CA TRP A 97 0.13 -10.58 9.30
C TRP A 97 -1.02 -9.76 8.68
N ILE A 98 -2.28 -10.20 8.87
CA ILE A 98 -3.47 -9.43 8.48
C ILE A 98 -3.44 -8.03 9.12
N ALA A 99 -3.13 -7.94 10.41
CA ALA A 99 -3.05 -6.66 11.12
C ALA A 99 -1.92 -5.77 10.58
N MET A 100 -0.75 -6.33 10.24
CA MET A 100 0.36 -5.60 9.62
C MET A 100 -0.04 -5.03 8.24
N VAL A 101 -0.72 -5.82 7.40
CA VAL A 101 -1.18 -5.36 6.07
C VAL A 101 -2.27 -4.30 6.20
N ALA A 102 -3.25 -4.49 7.09
CA ALA A 102 -4.30 -3.51 7.37
C ALA A 102 -3.70 -2.16 7.82
N ALA A 103 -2.74 -2.21 8.73
CA ALA A 103 -1.94 -1.07 9.18
C ALA A 103 -1.22 -0.37 8.00
N ALA A 104 -0.54 -1.14 7.14
CA ALA A 104 0.14 -0.60 5.96
C ALA A 104 -0.80 0.09 4.96
N THR A 105 -2.04 -0.41 4.77
CA THR A 105 -3.02 0.23 3.87
C THR A 105 -3.46 1.62 4.33
N ALA A 106 -3.24 2.00 5.58
CA ALA A 106 -3.45 3.37 6.06
C ALA A 106 -2.42 4.37 5.51
N GLY A 107 -1.29 3.90 4.97
CA GLY A 107 -0.31 4.74 4.25
C GLY A 107 -0.72 5.08 2.81
N GLY A 108 -1.76 4.43 2.28
CA GLY A 108 -2.18 4.52 0.87
C GLY A 108 -2.28 3.13 0.22
N VAL A 109 -3.06 3.01 -0.84
CA VAL A 109 -3.28 1.77 -1.62
C VAL A 109 -2.75 1.85 -3.06
N CYS A 110 -1.82 2.77 -3.34
CA CYS A 110 -1.29 3.06 -4.68
C CYS A 110 -0.88 1.80 -5.49
N GLU A 111 -0.17 0.85 -4.89
CA GLU A 111 0.21 -0.42 -5.55
C GLU A 111 -1.00 -1.26 -5.96
N GLY A 112 -2.03 -1.33 -5.11
CA GLY A 112 -3.29 -1.97 -5.48
C GLY A 112 -3.93 -1.29 -6.69
N MET A 113 -3.88 0.03 -6.76
CA MET A 113 -4.49 0.82 -7.84
C MET A 113 -3.74 0.68 -9.16
N THR A 114 -2.40 0.71 -9.16
CA THR A 114 -1.58 0.55 -10.37
C THR A 114 -1.69 -0.86 -10.93
N VAL A 115 -1.56 -1.91 -10.09
CA VAL A 115 -1.71 -3.30 -10.55
C VAL A 115 -3.12 -3.55 -11.10
N THR A 116 -4.17 -3.08 -10.42
CA THR A 116 -5.54 -3.30 -10.88
C THR A 116 -5.84 -2.57 -12.19
N SER A 117 -5.32 -1.35 -12.34
CA SER A 117 -5.46 -0.56 -13.57
C SER A 117 -4.74 -1.23 -14.75
N ALA A 118 -3.52 -1.72 -14.53
CA ALA A 118 -2.73 -2.42 -15.54
C ALA A 118 -3.40 -3.74 -15.99
N ASP A 119 -3.78 -4.61 -15.05
CA ASP A 119 -4.48 -5.86 -15.36
C ASP A 119 -5.75 -5.62 -16.18
N ARG A 120 -6.63 -4.71 -15.72
CA ARG A 120 -7.91 -4.41 -16.38
C ARG A 120 -7.72 -3.85 -17.79
N PHE A 121 -6.73 -2.99 -17.98
CA PHE A 121 -6.38 -2.47 -19.30
C PHE A 121 -5.92 -3.59 -20.24
N LEU A 122 -4.99 -4.44 -19.79
CA LEU A 122 -4.39 -5.50 -20.61
C LEU A 122 -5.40 -6.58 -21.03
N VAL A 123 -6.43 -6.84 -20.22
CA VAL A 123 -7.53 -7.76 -20.62
C VAL A 123 -8.68 -7.09 -21.37
N GLY A 124 -8.67 -5.77 -21.51
CA GLY A 124 -9.77 -5.01 -22.10
C GLY A 124 -11.07 -5.16 -21.30
N ALA A 125 -11.00 -5.00 -19.97
CA ALA A 125 -12.15 -5.20 -19.09
C ALA A 125 -13.29 -4.21 -19.36
N ASP A 126 -14.53 -4.71 -19.27
CA ASP A 126 -15.78 -3.96 -19.44
C ASP A 126 -16.61 -4.01 -18.13
N PRO A 127 -17.09 -2.88 -17.59
CA PRO A 127 -16.77 -1.50 -17.98
C PRO A 127 -15.26 -1.22 -17.81
N ILE A 128 -14.77 -0.13 -18.41
CA ILE A 128 -13.38 0.35 -18.27
C ILE A 128 -13.08 0.84 -16.84
N THR A 129 -11.81 1.10 -16.51
CA THR A 129 -11.41 1.47 -15.13
C THR A 129 -11.91 2.85 -14.71
N GLY A 130 -11.94 3.82 -15.62
CA GLY A 130 -12.41 5.18 -15.33
C GLY A 130 -13.88 5.23 -14.91
N ASP A 131 -14.70 4.33 -15.45
CA ASP A 131 -16.14 4.20 -15.15
C ASP A 131 -16.44 3.54 -13.80
N LEU A 132 -15.45 2.93 -13.12
CA LEU A 132 -15.66 2.26 -11.85
C LEU A 132 -15.64 3.23 -10.66
N ALA A 133 -16.75 3.28 -9.94
CA ALA A 133 -16.83 3.92 -8.63
C ALA A 133 -16.06 3.13 -7.55
N LEU A 134 -15.63 3.82 -6.49
CA LEU A 134 -15.01 3.23 -5.31
C LEU A 134 -16.06 2.50 -4.45
N THR A 135 -16.40 1.27 -4.83
CA THR A 135 -17.27 0.37 -4.04
C THR A 135 -16.45 -0.47 -3.05
N SER A 136 -17.12 -1.14 -2.12
CA SER A 136 -16.51 -2.14 -1.23
C SER A 136 -15.68 -3.16 -2.02
N ASP A 137 -16.23 -3.68 -3.11
CA ASP A 137 -15.62 -4.77 -3.87
C ASP A 137 -14.35 -4.28 -4.58
N VAL A 138 -14.36 -3.02 -5.05
CA VAL A 138 -13.16 -2.34 -5.55
C VAL A 138 -12.15 -2.16 -4.43
N GLN A 139 -12.52 -1.59 -3.28
CA GLN A 139 -11.62 -1.40 -2.13
C GLN A 139 -10.95 -2.71 -1.70
N ARG A 140 -11.72 -3.80 -1.64
CA ARG A 140 -11.24 -5.14 -1.26
C ARG A 140 -10.29 -5.72 -2.32
N ARG A 141 -10.57 -5.52 -3.63
CA ARG A 141 -9.62 -5.89 -4.69
C ARG A 141 -8.32 -5.10 -4.60
N LEU A 142 -8.39 -3.78 -4.37
CA LEU A 142 -7.24 -2.91 -4.18
C LEU A 142 -6.40 -3.35 -2.97
N ALA A 143 -7.04 -3.63 -1.82
CA ALA A 143 -6.37 -4.10 -0.62
C ALA A 143 -5.63 -5.44 -0.82
N ARG A 144 -6.22 -6.40 -1.56
CA ARG A 144 -5.57 -7.68 -1.88
C ARG A 144 -4.36 -7.50 -2.79
N LEU A 145 -4.49 -6.70 -3.84
CA LEU A 145 -3.38 -6.43 -4.77
C LEU A 145 -2.27 -5.61 -4.10
N PHE A 146 -2.61 -4.68 -3.21
CA PHE A 146 -1.64 -4.01 -2.34
C PHE A 146 -0.92 -5.00 -1.41
N ALA A 147 -1.64 -5.89 -0.72
CA ALA A 147 -1.06 -6.89 0.18
C ALA A 147 -0.05 -7.81 -0.51
N THR A 148 -0.26 -8.06 -1.80
CA THR A 148 0.59 -8.91 -2.63
C THR A 148 2.03 -8.38 -2.76
N GLN A 149 2.31 -7.11 -2.42
CA GLN A 149 3.68 -6.56 -2.34
C GLN A 149 4.54 -7.13 -1.19
N PHE A 150 3.94 -7.77 -0.20
CA PHE A 150 4.63 -8.33 0.98
C PHE A 150 4.93 -9.84 0.86
N LEU A 151 4.82 -10.40 -0.36
CA LEU A 151 5.07 -11.81 -0.65
C LEU A 151 6.50 -12.01 -1.20
N ASP A 152 7.18 -13.05 -0.75
CA ASP A 152 8.61 -13.24 -1.05
C ASP A 152 8.92 -13.32 -2.55
N ASP A 153 8.11 -14.04 -3.34
CA ASP A 153 8.26 -14.14 -4.80
C ASP A 153 8.20 -12.76 -5.50
N VAL A 154 7.31 -11.88 -5.01
CA VAL A 154 7.17 -10.50 -5.52
C VAL A 154 8.34 -9.64 -5.07
N ILE A 155 8.78 -9.79 -3.82
CA ILE A 155 9.92 -9.07 -3.26
C ILE A 155 11.20 -9.44 -4.02
N GLU A 156 11.47 -10.72 -4.26
CA GLU A 156 12.66 -11.20 -4.99
C GLU A 156 12.65 -10.75 -6.46
N ALA A 157 11.50 -10.84 -7.14
CA ALA A 157 11.36 -10.35 -8.52
C ALA A 157 11.58 -8.83 -8.63
N THR A 158 11.08 -8.06 -7.65
CA THR A 158 11.28 -6.60 -7.59
C THR A 158 12.73 -6.25 -7.22
N GLU A 159 13.37 -7.01 -6.34
CA GLU A 159 14.79 -6.85 -6.00
C GLU A 159 15.71 -7.08 -7.22
N ALA A 160 15.39 -8.04 -8.09
CA ALA A 160 16.14 -8.28 -9.33
C ALA A 160 16.14 -7.06 -10.27
N TRP A 161 15.02 -6.31 -10.30
CA TRP A 161 14.91 -5.05 -11.06
C TRP A 161 15.55 -3.86 -10.35
N ARG A 162 15.41 -3.75 -9.02
CA ARG A 162 16.04 -2.70 -8.21
C ARG A 162 17.56 -2.70 -8.31
N ASN A 163 18.15 -3.87 -8.50
CA ASN A 163 19.59 -4.05 -8.73
C ASN A 163 20.05 -3.64 -10.16
N GLN A 164 19.13 -3.31 -11.07
CA GLN A 164 19.46 -2.80 -12.39
C GLN A 164 19.81 -1.31 -12.38
N SER A 165 20.42 -0.85 -13.48
CA SER A 165 20.60 0.57 -13.74
C SER A 165 19.32 1.22 -14.27
N ILE A 166 19.09 2.52 -14.02
CA ILE A 166 17.96 3.27 -14.61
C ILE A 166 17.90 3.08 -16.14
N ALA A 167 19.05 3.09 -16.83
CA ALA A 167 19.12 2.83 -18.27
C ALA A 167 18.55 1.48 -18.71
N ALA A 168 18.66 0.45 -17.85
CA ALA A 168 18.15 -0.89 -18.12
C ALA A 168 16.65 -0.98 -17.78
N ILE A 169 16.19 -0.31 -16.72
CA ILE A 169 14.76 -0.18 -16.40
C ILE A 169 14.02 0.53 -17.53
N VAL A 170 14.52 1.68 -18.00
CA VAL A 170 13.89 2.40 -19.12
C VAL A 170 13.97 1.59 -20.42
N GLY A 171 15.09 0.89 -20.67
CA GLY A 171 15.23 0.00 -21.82
C GLY A 171 14.23 -1.16 -21.82
N GLU A 172 13.93 -1.75 -20.66
CA GLU A 172 12.86 -2.75 -20.52
C GLU A 172 11.49 -2.12 -20.79
N LEU A 173 11.21 -0.95 -20.22
CA LEU A 173 9.93 -0.27 -20.44
C LEU A 173 9.70 0.08 -21.92
N GLN A 174 10.73 0.42 -22.69
CA GLN A 174 10.58 0.60 -24.14
C GLN A 174 10.17 -0.70 -24.86
N ILE A 175 10.69 -1.86 -24.41
CA ILE A 175 10.32 -3.17 -24.97
C ILE A 175 8.90 -3.54 -24.55
N ALA A 176 8.60 -3.46 -23.25
CA ALA A 176 7.31 -3.82 -22.67
C ALA A 176 6.16 -2.97 -23.22
N LEU A 177 6.35 -1.65 -23.30
CA LEU A 177 5.30 -0.74 -23.72
C LEU A 177 5.09 -0.73 -25.25
N ALA A 178 6.00 -1.33 -26.03
CA ALA A 178 5.82 -1.51 -27.48
C ALA A 178 5.05 -2.79 -27.85
N ASP A 179 4.88 -3.75 -26.92
CA ASP A 179 4.20 -5.03 -27.16
C ASP A 179 3.36 -5.47 -25.95
N PRO A 180 2.01 -5.41 -26.00
CA PRO A 180 1.15 -5.81 -24.89
C PRO A 180 1.20 -7.32 -24.58
N ASP A 181 1.75 -8.16 -25.46
CA ASP A 181 2.00 -9.59 -25.19
C ASP A 181 3.33 -9.82 -24.42
N HIS A 182 4.18 -8.80 -24.27
CA HIS A 182 5.38 -8.85 -23.41
C HIS A 182 5.01 -8.74 -21.92
N GLU A 183 5.97 -9.01 -21.04
CA GLU A 183 5.79 -8.77 -19.60
C GLU A 183 5.50 -7.29 -19.33
N GLN A 184 4.60 -7.02 -18.38
CA GLN A 184 4.18 -5.68 -18.02
C GLN A 184 4.47 -5.43 -16.53
N TYR A 185 4.61 -4.17 -16.15
CA TYR A 185 5.22 -3.82 -14.86
C TYR A 185 4.49 -2.64 -14.18
N THR A 186 4.40 -2.69 -12.86
CA THR A 186 4.28 -1.46 -12.05
C THR A 186 5.68 -0.88 -11.78
N LEU A 187 5.77 0.44 -11.59
CA LEU A 187 7.02 1.16 -11.37
C LEU A 187 7.04 1.72 -9.94
N GLY A 188 7.92 1.18 -9.12
CA GLY A 188 8.23 1.69 -7.79
C GLY A 188 9.28 2.80 -7.85
N ILE A 189 9.03 3.92 -7.17
CA ILE A 189 9.98 5.02 -6.99
C ILE A 189 10.10 5.39 -5.52
N TYR A 190 11.34 5.57 -5.04
CA TYR A 190 11.64 5.72 -3.61
C TYR A 190 12.58 6.88 -3.34
N SER A 191 12.33 7.58 -2.23
CA SER A 191 13.17 8.63 -1.68
C SER A 191 13.22 8.53 -0.15
N GLU A 192 14.08 9.33 0.49
CA GLU A 192 14.11 9.48 1.95
C GLU A 192 12.75 9.98 2.51
N VAL A 193 11.99 10.72 1.70
CA VAL A 193 10.71 11.32 2.12
C VAL A 193 9.46 10.48 1.79
N GLY A 194 9.56 9.47 0.93
CA GLY A 194 8.42 8.60 0.60
C GLY A 194 8.74 7.51 -0.42
N GLY A 195 7.78 6.59 -0.60
CA GLY A 195 7.76 5.60 -1.67
C GLY A 195 6.44 5.72 -2.42
N HIS A 196 6.42 5.44 -3.72
CA HIS A 196 5.19 5.52 -4.51
C HIS A 196 5.19 4.49 -5.64
N SER A 197 4.00 3.97 -5.93
CA SER A 197 3.74 3.10 -7.07
C SER A 197 3.01 3.88 -8.14
N VAL A 198 3.56 3.87 -9.35
CA VAL A 198 2.97 4.48 -10.55
C VAL A 198 2.92 3.45 -11.69
N LEU A 199 2.02 3.64 -12.65
CA LEU A 199 1.88 2.75 -13.79
C LEU A 199 2.48 3.40 -15.04
N PRO A 200 3.65 2.95 -15.53
CA PRO A 200 4.23 3.46 -16.77
C PRO A 200 3.39 3.01 -17.98
N TYR A 201 3.22 3.90 -18.96
CA TYR A 201 2.42 3.59 -20.14
C TYR A 201 2.95 4.12 -21.49
N ALA A 202 3.93 5.03 -21.45
CA ALA A 202 4.73 5.38 -22.62
C ALA A 202 6.15 5.82 -22.22
N VAL A 203 7.10 5.73 -23.13
CA VAL A 203 8.47 6.27 -22.96
C VAL A 203 8.79 7.19 -24.13
N ASP A 204 9.29 8.38 -23.83
CA ASP A 204 9.81 9.36 -24.78
C ASP A 204 11.25 9.72 -24.41
N LEU A 205 12.22 9.24 -25.19
CA LEU A 205 13.64 9.54 -25.02
C LEU A 205 14.24 10.15 -26.29
N ASN A 206 15.08 11.17 -26.10
CA ASN A 206 15.95 11.67 -27.17
C ASN A 206 17.16 10.75 -27.41
N GLU A 207 17.90 10.99 -28.51
CA GLU A 207 19.11 10.23 -28.91
C GLU A 207 20.23 10.16 -27.86
N GLN A 208 20.17 10.99 -26.79
CA GLN A 208 21.13 11.01 -25.69
C GLN A 208 20.67 10.19 -24.48
N GLY A 209 19.52 9.50 -24.57
CA GLY A 209 18.94 8.71 -23.48
C GLY A 209 18.31 9.57 -22.39
N LYS A 210 17.81 10.77 -22.73
CA LYS A 210 17.14 11.66 -21.78
C LYS A 210 15.73 11.99 -22.23
N GLY A 211 14.79 12.10 -21.30
CA GLY A 211 13.39 12.40 -21.60
C GLY A 211 12.48 12.01 -20.45
N VAL A 212 11.35 11.36 -20.74
CA VAL A 212 10.34 10.99 -19.75
C VAL A 212 9.78 9.58 -19.91
N ILE A 213 9.29 9.05 -18.80
CA ILE A 213 8.33 7.95 -18.75
C ILE A 213 6.96 8.57 -18.44
N HIS A 214 5.97 8.43 -19.31
CA HIS A 214 4.60 8.83 -19.00
C HIS A 214 3.97 7.80 -18.06
N ILE A 215 3.29 8.29 -17.03
CA ILE A 215 2.78 7.47 -15.92
C ILE A 215 1.35 7.84 -15.56
N TYR A 216 0.54 6.83 -15.27
CA TYR A 216 -0.65 7.00 -14.45
C TYR A 216 -0.22 7.06 -12.98
N ASP A 217 -0.59 8.15 -12.31
CA ASP A 217 -0.28 8.42 -10.92
C ASP A 217 -1.57 8.35 -10.08
N PRO A 218 -1.73 7.35 -9.20
CA PRO A 218 -2.88 7.24 -8.32
C PRO A 218 -3.16 8.47 -7.43
N ASN A 219 -2.16 9.33 -7.17
CA ASN A 219 -2.36 10.56 -6.41
C ASN A 219 -2.94 11.71 -7.24
N TRP A 220 -2.95 11.60 -8.58
CA TRP A 220 -3.44 12.64 -9.50
C TRP A 220 -4.38 12.07 -10.58
N PRO A 221 -5.59 11.58 -10.21
CA PRO A 221 -6.62 11.10 -11.15
C PRO A 221 -6.88 12.07 -12.32
N GLY A 222 -7.05 11.52 -13.53
CA GLY A 222 -7.32 12.30 -14.74
C GLY A 222 -6.23 13.32 -15.11
N ARG A 223 -4.98 13.13 -14.64
CA ARG A 223 -3.84 13.98 -14.99
C ARG A 223 -2.78 13.17 -15.72
N GLN A 224 -2.38 13.62 -16.89
CA GLN A 224 -1.20 13.12 -17.57
C GLN A 224 0.04 13.54 -16.78
N ARG A 225 0.66 12.58 -16.07
CA ARG A 225 1.88 12.76 -15.27
C ARG A 225 3.08 12.11 -15.96
N TYR A 226 4.28 12.51 -15.56
CA TYR A 226 5.51 11.93 -16.10
C TYR A 226 6.62 11.86 -15.05
N LEU A 227 7.53 10.90 -15.25
CA LEU A 227 8.80 10.80 -14.56
C LEU A 227 9.91 11.25 -15.50
N GLU A 228 10.76 12.18 -15.07
CA GLU A 228 11.92 12.62 -15.85
C GLU A 228 13.08 11.64 -15.65
N VAL A 229 13.79 11.28 -16.73
CA VAL A 229 14.91 10.34 -16.69
C VAL A 229 16.10 10.80 -17.54
N ASP A 230 17.30 10.49 -17.04
CA ASP A 230 18.57 10.57 -17.75
C ASP A 230 19.27 9.22 -17.64
N ALA A 231 19.07 8.35 -18.64
CA ALA A 231 19.67 7.03 -18.71
C ALA A 231 21.20 7.07 -18.89
N ALA A 232 21.75 8.15 -19.44
CA ALA A 232 23.20 8.29 -19.62
C ALA A 232 23.94 8.51 -18.28
N THR A 233 23.30 9.20 -17.34
CA THR A 233 23.83 9.44 -15.97
C THR A 233 23.19 8.54 -14.90
N ASN A 234 22.14 7.81 -15.26
CA ASN A 234 21.29 7.00 -14.38
C ASN A 234 20.64 7.81 -13.25
N GLN A 235 19.95 8.89 -13.64
CA GLN A 235 19.23 9.77 -12.73
C GLN A 235 17.76 9.87 -13.11
N TRP A 236 16.90 10.14 -12.12
CA TRP A 236 15.49 10.44 -12.33
C TRP A 236 15.02 11.59 -11.43
N ARG A 237 13.95 12.27 -11.85
CA ARG A 237 13.22 13.28 -11.07
C ARG A 237 11.72 13.05 -11.18
N PHE A 238 11.03 13.08 -10.04
CA PHE A 238 9.56 12.96 -9.93
C PHE A 238 8.97 14.18 -9.23
N SER A 239 7.98 14.82 -9.85
CA SER A 239 7.13 15.76 -9.13
C SER A 239 6.07 14.98 -8.35
N TYR A 240 6.17 14.99 -7.03
CA TYR A 240 5.15 14.41 -6.16
C TYR A 240 4.09 15.46 -5.76
N PHE A 241 4.55 16.67 -5.43
CA PHE A 241 3.77 17.65 -4.66
C PHE A 241 3.05 18.68 -5.53
N SER A 242 3.63 19.03 -6.68
CA SER A 242 3.07 20.05 -7.58
C SER A 242 2.20 19.46 -8.68
N SER A 243 1.10 20.12 -9.02
CA SER A 243 0.35 19.86 -10.25
C SER A 243 1.14 20.30 -11.50
N ASP A 244 1.96 21.34 -11.37
CA ASP A 244 2.92 21.77 -12.40
C ASP A 244 4.27 21.09 -12.14
N GLN A 245 4.54 20.03 -12.92
CA GLN A 245 5.65 19.12 -12.65
C GLN A 245 7.03 19.78 -12.85
N ALA A 246 7.12 20.82 -13.68
CA ALA A 246 8.37 21.52 -13.97
C ALA A 246 8.81 22.44 -12.81
N ASP A 247 7.85 23.03 -12.10
CA ASP A 247 8.09 24.01 -11.02
C ASP A 247 8.05 23.39 -9.61
N ASP A 248 7.96 22.06 -9.48
CA ASP A 248 8.04 21.36 -8.19
C ASP A 248 9.44 21.49 -7.56
N ALA A 249 9.52 22.32 -6.52
CA ALA A 249 10.76 22.67 -5.83
C ALA A 249 11.24 21.59 -4.85
N ASP A 250 10.34 20.71 -4.40
CA ASP A 250 10.60 19.61 -3.47
C ASP A 250 10.50 18.23 -4.19
N ALA A 251 10.71 18.25 -5.51
CA ALA A 251 10.66 17.07 -6.36
C ALA A 251 11.63 15.98 -5.90
N TRP A 252 11.17 14.74 -5.92
CA TRP A 252 11.99 13.59 -5.54
C TRP A 252 13.01 13.34 -6.63
N THR A 253 14.24 12.99 -6.25
CA THR A 253 15.32 12.69 -7.18
C THR A 253 16.07 11.45 -6.72
N GLY A 254 16.47 10.61 -7.67
CA GLY A 254 17.22 9.39 -7.36
C GLY A 254 18.01 8.84 -8.54
N GLY A 255 18.41 7.58 -8.41
CA GLY A 255 19.15 6.81 -9.41
C GLY A 255 19.05 5.30 -9.15
N ASN A 256 20.06 4.53 -9.56
CA ASN A 256 20.11 3.07 -9.36
C ASN A 256 19.77 2.66 -7.91
N GLY A 257 18.95 1.63 -7.73
CA GLY A 257 18.50 1.15 -6.41
C GLY A 257 17.37 1.96 -5.75
N SER A 258 16.94 3.08 -6.34
CA SER A 258 15.80 3.89 -5.86
C SER A 258 14.60 3.91 -6.83
N MET A 259 14.64 3.01 -7.81
CA MET A 259 13.57 2.73 -8.77
C MET A 259 13.58 1.22 -9.02
N ASP A 260 12.41 0.60 -9.13
CA ASP A 260 12.26 -0.80 -9.53
C ASP A 260 11.00 -1.06 -10.36
N LEU A 261 11.01 -2.19 -11.07
CA LEU A 261 9.85 -2.73 -11.76
C LEU A 261 9.36 -3.95 -10.99
N THR A 262 8.05 -4.05 -10.78
CA THR A 262 7.42 -5.29 -10.31
C THR A 262 6.64 -5.93 -11.46
N PRO A 263 7.01 -7.14 -11.92
CA PRO A 263 6.28 -7.82 -13.00
C PRO A 263 4.83 -8.11 -12.60
N LEU A 264 3.90 -8.10 -13.56
CA LEU A 264 2.52 -8.50 -13.28
C LEU A 264 2.38 -10.03 -13.12
N SER A 265 3.17 -10.84 -13.83
CA SER A 265 3.08 -12.31 -13.74
C SER A 265 3.40 -12.88 -12.35
N VAL A 266 4.26 -12.22 -11.56
CA VAL A 266 4.55 -12.66 -10.17
C VAL A 266 3.41 -12.36 -9.19
N ARG A 267 2.35 -11.71 -9.65
CA ARG A 267 1.09 -11.49 -8.91
C ARG A 267 -0.04 -12.42 -9.40
N GLU A 268 0.30 -13.52 -10.08
CA GLU A 268 -0.63 -14.60 -10.43
C GLU A 268 -0.81 -15.57 -9.24
N ALA A 269 -2.06 -15.73 -8.79
CA ALA A 269 -2.43 -16.66 -7.71
C ALA A 269 -2.44 -18.12 -8.22
N PRO A 270 -2.26 -19.14 -7.35
CA PRO A 270 -2.25 -19.10 -5.88
C PRO A 270 -0.89 -18.75 -5.28
N PHE A 271 -0.90 -18.04 -4.15
CA PHE A 271 0.32 -17.66 -3.43
C PHE A 271 0.64 -18.61 -2.28
N PRO A 272 1.93 -18.82 -1.95
CA PRO A 272 2.31 -19.32 -0.64
C PRO A 272 1.89 -18.32 0.44
N GLU A 273 1.45 -18.83 1.60
CA GLU A 273 1.15 -17.96 2.73
C GLU A 273 2.44 -17.47 3.43
N PRO A 274 2.50 -16.19 3.85
CA PRO A 274 3.70 -15.59 4.41
C PRO A 274 3.86 -15.75 5.92
N PHE A 275 2.85 -16.25 6.64
CA PHE A 275 2.76 -16.14 8.10
C PHE A 275 3.22 -17.39 8.88
N SER A 276 3.41 -18.55 8.25
CA SER A 276 4.17 -19.67 8.83
C SER A 276 5.69 -19.56 8.63
N GLY A 277 6.18 -18.45 8.07
CA GLY A 277 7.56 -18.30 7.62
C GLY A 277 7.85 -18.94 6.25
N ALA A 278 6.93 -19.75 5.69
CA ALA A 278 7.12 -20.37 4.38
C ALA A 278 7.30 -19.34 3.25
N GLY A 279 6.48 -18.28 3.23
CA GLY A 279 6.61 -17.14 2.31
C GLY A 279 7.55 -16.03 2.81
N THR A 280 8.69 -16.37 3.42
CA THR A 280 9.70 -15.37 3.89
C THR A 280 11.13 -15.63 3.37
N GLY A 281 11.26 -16.51 2.38
CA GLY A 281 12.52 -16.83 1.70
C GLY A 281 13.41 -17.85 2.41
N THR A 282 14.55 -18.16 1.81
CA THR A 282 15.45 -19.24 2.27
C THR A 282 16.04 -19.04 3.66
N ASP A 283 16.09 -17.80 4.14
CA ASP A 283 16.63 -17.44 5.45
C ASP A 283 15.52 -17.29 6.52
N GLY A 284 14.24 -17.36 6.13
CA GLY A 284 13.09 -17.60 7.02
C GLY A 284 12.75 -16.51 8.05
N HIS A 285 13.36 -15.33 7.96
CA HIS A 285 13.37 -14.32 9.01
C HIS A 285 13.13 -12.92 8.46
N LEU A 286 11.87 -12.47 8.56
CA LEU A 286 11.46 -11.10 8.24
C LEU A 286 11.07 -10.33 9.51
N LEU A 287 11.38 -9.04 9.48
CA LEU A 287 11.01 -8.07 10.50
C LEU A 287 10.38 -6.87 9.78
N ALA A 288 9.10 -6.61 10.07
CA ALA A 288 8.34 -5.49 9.52
C ALA A 288 8.16 -4.41 10.60
N ILE A 289 8.72 -3.23 10.38
CA ILE A 289 8.67 -2.08 11.29
C ILE A 289 7.63 -1.10 10.77
N SER A 290 6.49 -1.03 11.45
CA SER A 290 5.44 -0.04 11.24
C SER A 290 5.62 1.13 12.23
N SER A 291 5.58 2.38 11.77
CA SER A 291 5.66 3.54 12.68
C SER A 291 4.93 4.78 12.16
N ASP A 292 4.49 5.63 13.07
CA ASP A 292 3.97 6.98 12.79
C ASP A 292 5.09 8.03 12.63
N ASP A 293 6.19 7.87 13.37
CA ASP A 293 7.40 8.69 13.28
C ASP A 293 8.60 7.88 12.76
N ARG A 294 9.36 8.45 11.83
CA ARG A 294 10.61 7.85 11.29
C ARG A 294 11.79 7.81 12.28
N ASN A 295 11.52 8.02 13.57
CA ASN A 295 12.48 8.21 14.66
C ASN A 295 12.73 6.89 15.40
N TRP A 296 13.27 5.92 14.67
CA TRP A 296 13.73 4.64 15.21
C TRP A 296 15.05 4.22 14.54
N THR A 297 15.86 3.44 15.26
CA THR A 297 17.12 2.86 14.78
C THR A 297 17.14 1.35 15.04
N LEU A 298 17.21 0.55 13.98
CA LEU A 298 17.48 -0.89 14.05
C LEU A 298 18.98 -1.14 13.89
N THR A 299 19.56 -1.97 14.77
CA THR A 299 20.93 -2.48 14.69
C THR A 299 20.91 -3.99 14.53
N THR A 300 21.47 -4.53 13.45
CA THR A 300 21.54 -5.97 13.18
C THR A 300 22.73 -6.63 13.88
N GLY A 301 22.72 -7.97 14.00
CA GLY A 301 23.74 -8.75 14.71
C GLY A 301 25.16 -8.62 14.12
N ASP A 302 25.28 -8.29 12.84
CA ASP A 302 26.55 -7.98 12.16
C ASP A 302 27.02 -6.53 12.37
N GLY A 303 26.21 -5.68 13.02
CA GLY A 303 26.50 -4.30 13.36
C GLY A 303 26.13 -3.27 12.29
N GLN A 304 25.36 -3.64 11.26
CA GLN A 304 24.74 -2.65 10.37
C GLN A 304 23.63 -1.91 11.10
N THR A 305 23.28 -0.72 10.58
CA THR A 305 22.21 0.12 11.13
C THR A 305 21.25 0.57 10.03
N ILE A 306 19.96 0.53 10.33
CA ILE A 306 18.87 1.07 9.52
C ILE A 306 18.16 2.11 10.39
N THR A 307 17.92 3.31 9.86
CA THR A 307 17.09 4.32 10.54
C THR A 307 15.79 4.50 9.78
N GLY A 308 14.68 4.75 10.48
CA GLY A 308 13.38 4.98 9.82
C GLY A 308 13.41 6.11 8.81
N ALA A 309 14.21 7.16 9.08
CA ALA A 309 14.37 8.33 8.21
C ALA A 309 15.13 8.04 6.91
N THR A 310 16.07 7.08 6.91
CA THR A 310 16.95 6.80 5.76
C THR A 310 16.81 5.39 5.20
N ALA A 311 15.90 4.56 5.70
CA ALA A 311 15.66 3.22 5.17
C ALA A 311 15.29 3.30 3.68
N MET A 312 15.88 2.44 2.86
CA MET A 312 15.66 2.38 1.41
C MET A 312 15.76 0.92 0.97
N PRO A 313 14.87 0.43 0.10
CA PRO A 313 14.96 -0.94 -0.41
C PRO A 313 16.33 -1.23 -1.05
N GLY A 314 16.85 -2.44 -0.86
CA GLY A 314 18.18 -2.85 -1.33
C GLY A 314 19.36 -2.34 -0.47
N GLN A 315 19.12 -1.64 0.64
CA GLN A 315 20.16 -1.15 1.54
C GLN A 315 20.08 -1.81 2.92
N ASN A 316 21.23 -2.24 3.44
CA ASN A 316 21.41 -2.79 4.80
C ASN A 316 20.43 -3.92 5.22
N GLY A 317 19.90 -4.69 4.25
CA GLY A 317 18.94 -5.78 4.51
C GLY A 317 17.46 -5.39 4.34
N VAL A 318 17.16 -4.10 4.10
CA VAL A 318 15.80 -3.63 3.79
C VAL A 318 15.37 -4.14 2.42
N VAL A 319 14.25 -4.88 2.37
CA VAL A 319 13.73 -5.52 1.14
C VAL A 319 12.55 -4.78 0.53
N ALA A 320 11.75 -4.08 1.34
CA ALA A 320 10.63 -3.26 0.88
C ALA A 320 10.38 -2.10 1.85
N VAL A 321 9.84 -1.00 1.32
CA VAL A 321 9.50 0.21 2.07
C VAL A 321 8.19 0.76 1.51
N THR A 322 7.14 0.73 2.33
CA THR A 322 5.86 1.40 2.05
C THR A 322 5.80 2.65 2.91
N ARG A 323 5.80 3.85 2.30
CA ARG A 323 5.78 5.13 3.01
C ARG A 323 4.70 6.03 2.44
N GLY A 324 3.75 6.44 3.27
CA GLY A 324 2.90 7.57 2.94
C GLY A 324 3.75 8.84 2.86
N ALA A 325 3.61 9.63 1.80
CA ALA A 325 4.26 10.93 1.74
C ALA A 325 3.34 12.01 2.32
N ALA A 326 3.79 12.66 3.39
CA ALA A 326 3.06 13.77 3.96
C ALA A 326 3.13 15.00 3.02
N SER A 327 2.03 15.31 2.34
CA SER A 327 1.53 16.70 2.15
C SER A 327 0.38 16.88 1.14
N LEU A 328 -0.06 15.86 0.39
CA LEU A 328 -1.18 16.06 -0.55
C LEU A 328 -2.55 16.22 0.15
N ASN A 329 -2.77 15.69 1.37
CA ASN A 329 -3.92 15.99 2.26
C ASN A 329 -3.73 15.41 3.68
N GLU A 330 -2.72 15.84 4.45
CA GLU A 330 -2.49 15.45 5.87
C GLU A 330 -2.62 13.95 6.22
N VAL A 331 -2.30 13.03 5.30
CA VAL A 331 -2.13 11.61 5.63
C VAL A 331 -0.83 11.47 6.44
N ALA A 332 -0.97 11.45 7.77
CA ALA A 332 0.03 10.89 8.67
C ALA A 332 0.07 9.37 8.46
N GLY A 333 0.66 8.98 7.33
CA GLY A 333 0.69 7.60 6.88
C GLY A 333 1.63 6.79 7.76
N GLN A 334 1.19 5.61 8.16
CA GLN A 334 2.05 4.66 8.84
C GLN A 334 3.11 4.16 7.86
N ASP A 335 4.38 4.46 8.14
CA ASP A 335 5.49 3.94 7.37
C ASP A 335 5.74 2.49 7.76
N LEU A 336 5.96 1.62 6.78
CA LEU A 336 6.29 0.21 6.98
C LEU A 336 7.60 -0.13 6.24
N VAL A 337 8.58 -0.64 6.99
CA VAL A 337 9.87 -1.08 6.48
C VAL A 337 10.03 -2.57 6.73
N LEU A 338 10.16 -3.37 5.67
CA LEU A 338 10.51 -4.79 5.76
C LEU A 338 12.03 -4.96 5.65
N THR A 339 12.62 -5.70 6.57
CA THR A 339 14.02 -6.10 6.53
C THR A 339 14.18 -7.60 6.77
N ARG A 340 15.12 -8.22 6.06
CA ARG A 340 15.64 -9.54 6.42
C ARG A 340 16.66 -9.37 7.56
N TRP A 341 16.78 -10.38 8.43
CA TRP A 341 17.73 -10.38 9.56
C TRP A 341 18.20 -11.82 9.85
N ASP A 342 19.35 -11.96 10.51
CA ASP A 342 20.11 -13.23 10.54
C ASP A 342 19.97 -14.04 11.85
N ALA A 343 20.06 -13.37 13.01
CA ALA A 343 19.98 -14.01 14.33
C ALA A 343 19.61 -13.05 15.47
N GLN A 344 20.09 -11.80 15.42
CA GLN A 344 19.83 -10.79 16.45
C GLN A 344 19.58 -9.43 15.82
N ALA A 345 18.64 -8.66 16.38
CA ALA A 345 18.41 -7.28 16.01
C ALA A 345 17.95 -6.46 17.22
N GLU A 346 18.50 -5.28 17.42
CA GLU A 346 18.11 -4.34 18.47
C GLU A 346 17.45 -3.11 17.84
N LEU A 347 16.17 -2.88 18.13
CA LEU A 347 15.45 -1.67 17.74
C LEU A 347 15.39 -0.72 18.94
N HIS A 348 15.88 0.50 18.73
CA HIS A 348 15.64 1.63 19.61
C HIS A 348 14.58 2.56 19.00
N VAL A 349 13.67 3.06 19.84
CA VAL A 349 12.64 4.02 19.43
C VAL A 349 12.99 5.37 20.04
N GLU A 350 13.45 6.33 19.24
CA GLU A 350 13.76 7.68 19.72
C GLU A 350 12.51 8.56 19.90
N ALA A 351 11.48 8.41 19.06
CA ALA A 351 10.17 9.07 19.18
C ALA A 351 9.04 8.29 18.47
N GLY A 352 7.79 8.66 18.74
CA GLY A 352 6.58 8.04 18.19
C GLY A 352 6.13 6.75 18.87
N GLU A 353 5.26 6.03 18.18
CA GLU A 353 4.91 4.63 18.41
C GLU A 353 5.48 3.76 17.26
N VAL A 354 6.18 2.69 17.61
CA VAL A 354 6.70 1.71 16.66
C VAL A 354 6.12 0.34 16.97
N SER A 355 5.51 -0.28 15.97
CA SER A 355 5.07 -1.68 16.01
C SER A 355 5.95 -2.54 15.11
N VAL A 356 6.56 -3.57 15.67
CA VAL A 356 7.42 -4.52 14.95
C VAL A 356 6.73 -5.87 14.90
N LEU A 357 6.49 -6.40 13.70
CA LEU A 357 6.13 -7.80 13.49
C LEU A 357 7.38 -8.60 13.08
N VAL A 358 7.71 -9.64 13.84
CA VAL A 358 8.71 -10.66 13.48
C VAL A 358 7.98 -11.93 13.07
N ILE A 359 8.33 -12.49 11.91
CA ILE A 359 7.81 -13.77 11.41
C ILE A 359 8.97 -14.78 11.37
N THR A 360 8.73 -15.99 11.91
CA THR A 360 9.67 -17.11 11.88
C THR A 360 8.94 -18.44 11.61
N PRO A 361 9.66 -19.53 11.26
CA PRO A 361 9.06 -20.85 11.11
C PRO A 361 8.45 -21.45 12.39
N SER A 362 8.79 -20.90 13.57
CA SER A 362 8.26 -21.32 14.87
C SER A 362 7.07 -20.49 15.37
N GLY A 363 6.68 -19.44 14.63
CA GLY A 363 5.54 -18.57 14.92
C GLY A 363 5.88 -17.10 14.67
N ALA A 364 5.06 -16.20 15.22
CA ALA A 364 5.24 -14.76 15.06
C ALA A 364 5.28 -14.03 16.41
N GLY A 365 5.87 -12.85 16.43
CA GLY A 365 5.91 -11.96 17.59
C GLY A 365 5.73 -10.51 17.17
N THR A 366 4.69 -9.86 17.67
CA THR A 366 4.43 -8.43 17.47
C THR A 366 4.82 -7.66 18.73
N VAL A 367 5.52 -6.54 18.58
CA VAL A 367 6.00 -5.69 19.68
C VAL A 367 5.69 -4.23 19.37
N THR A 368 4.81 -3.61 20.16
CA THR A 368 4.48 -2.18 20.08
C THR A 368 5.16 -1.42 21.21
N LEU A 369 5.86 -0.34 20.87
CA LEU A 369 6.75 0.43 21.75
C LEU A 369 6.51 1.92 21.60
N GLU A 370 6.46 2.62 22.73
CA GLU A 370 6.45 4.08 22.77
C GLU A 370 7.87 4.65 22.97
N THR A 371 8.11 5.83 22.39
CA THR A 371 9.20 6.81 22.61
C THR A 371 10.14 6.51 23.79
N GLY A 372 11.42 6.26 23.52
CA GLY A 372 12.48 6.05 24.51
C GLY A 372 12.62 4.61 25.00
N SER A 373 11.71 3.71 24.61
CA SER A 373 11.81 2.27 24.85
C SER A 373 12.75 1.60 23.84
N ALA A 374 13.19 0.38 24.13
CA ALA A 374 13.98 -0.44 23.22
C ALA A 374 13.56 -1.91 23.28
N VAL A 375 13.78 -2.64 22.18
CA VAL A 375 13.59 -4.09 22.10
C VAL A 375 14.81 -4.73 21.45
N THR A 376 15.24 -5.86 22.00
CA THR A 376 16.15 -6.77 21.32
C THR A 376 15.36 -8.02 20.92
N PHE A 377 15.36 -8.31 19.62
CA PHE A 377 14.92 -9.58 19.06
C PHE A 377 16.12 -10.52 18.99
N GLY A 378 15.94 -11.74 19.46
CA GLY A 378 16.97 -12.77 19.39
C GLY A 378 16.35 -14.10 19.01
N PHE A 379 16.86 -14.70 17.94
CA PHE A 379 16.59 -16.10 17.64
C PHE A 379 17.67 -16.93 18.34
N SER A 380 17.28 -17.78 19.30
CA SER A 380 18.22 -18.71 19.93
C SER A 380 18.26 -20.00 19.10
N PRO A 381 19.39 -20.37 18.46
CA PRO A 381 19.53 -21.67 17.82
C PRO A 381 19.63 -22.75 18.90
N VAL A 382 18.48 -23.19 19.39
CA VAL A 382 18.34 -24.47 20.10
C VAL A 382 18.34 -25.55 19.02
N GLU A 383 19.04 -26.66 19.28
CA GLU A 383 19.14 -27.77 18.33
C GLU A 383 17.72 -28.25 17.94
N ASP A 384 17.45 -28.24 16.63
CA ASP A 384 16.22 -28.64 15.91
C ASP A 384 15.07 -27.62 15.76
N PHE A 385 14.84 -26.67 16.67
CA PHE A 385 13.92 -25.53 16.45
C PHE A 385 14.40 -24.27 17.18
N GLY A 386 14.56 -23.15 16.46
CA GLY A 386 14.94 -21.90 17.11
C GLY A 386 13.78 -21.24 17.86
N GLU A 387 14.03 -20.89 19.11
CA GLU A 387 13.08 -20.17 19.96
C GLU A 387 13.14 -18.67 19.63
N LEU A 388 11.99 -18.06 19.33
CA LEU A 388 11.89 -16.62 19.18
C LEU A 388 11.87 -15.98 20.58
N ALA A 389 12.92 -15.24 20.90
CA ALA A 389 13.02 -14.46 22.14
C ALA A 389 12.91 -12.96 21.85
N VAL A 390 12.15 -12.28 22.72
CA VAL A 390 11.96 -10.83 22.75
C VAL A 390 12.42 -10.34 24.13
N ASP A 391 13.43 -9.49 24.15
CA ASP A 391 13.94 -8.84 25.36
C ASP A 391 13.64 -7.32 25.29
N LEU A 392 12.66 -6.86 26.06
CA LEU A 392 12.24 -5.46 26.13
C LEU A 392 12.99 -4.69 27.22
N GLN A 393 13.24 -3.42 26.95
CA GLN A 393 13.63 -2.41 27.93
C GLN A 393 12.60 -1.27 27.87
N VAL A 394 11.71 -1.21 28.85
CA VAL A 394 10.62 -0.21 28.88
C VAL A 394 11.09 1.01 29.66
N ALA A 395 10.96 2.20 29.06
CA ALA A 395 11.34 3.45 29.68
C ALA A 395 10.41 3.85 30.85
N GLN A 396 10.63 5.05 31.41
CA GLN A 396 9.74 5.61 32.43
C GLN A 396 8.65 6.44 31.77
N GLY A 397 7.40 6.27 32.22
CA GLY A 397 6.23 6.98 31.71
C GLY A 397 5.72 6.45 30.36
N THR A 398 6.25 5.33 29.88
CA THR A 398 5.89 4.70 28.62
C THR A 398 5.24 3.34 28.83
N LYS A 399 4.53 2.87 27.81
CA LYS A 399 4.04 1.50 27.70
C LYS A 399 4.80 0.74 26.60
N ALA A 400 4.82 -0.58 26.74
CA ALA A 400 5.17 -1.49 25.68
C ALA A 400 4.21 -2.68 25.73
N THR A 401 3.70 -3.09 24.57
CA THR A 401 2.83 -4.26 24.44
C THR A 401 3.54 -5.28 23.58
N VAL A 402 3.61 -6.53 24.05
CA VAL A 402 4.11 -7.65 23.25
C VAL A 402 3.01 -8.65 23.03
N ARG A 403 2.94 -9.20 21.83
CA ARG A 403 1.99 -10.22 21.45
C ARG A 403 2.70 -11.37 20.77
N MET A 404 2.73 -12.52 21.42
CA MET A 404 3.30 -13.74 20.84
C MET A 404 2.20 -14.58 20.20
N ALA A 405 2.39 -14.89 18.92
CA ALA A 405 1.50 -15.71 18.12
C ALA A 405 2.15 -17.08 17.90
N SER A 406 1.61 -18.10 18.56
CA SER A 406 2.02 -19.50 18.39
C SER A 406 1.20 -20.18 17.29
N THR A 407 1.16 -21.52 17.29
CA THR A 407 0.19 -22.30 16.52
C THR A 407 -1.25 -22.15 17.03
N THR A 408 -1.45 -21.89 18.33
CA THR A 408 -2.77 -21.98 19.02
C THR A 408 -3.10 -20.79 19.91
N GLU A 409 -2.12 -20.10 20.49
CA GLU A 409 -2.32 -18.94 21.36
C GLU A 409 -1.90 -17.64 20.70
N ARG A 410 -2.64 -16.58 21.04
CA ARG A 410 -2.24 -15.19 20.84
C ARG A 410 -2.07 -14.55 22.21
N VAL A 411 -0.85 -14.56 22.75
CA VAL A 411 -0.55 -14.10 24.13
C VAL A 411 -0.11 -12.65 24.09
N THR A 412 -1.00 -11.73 24.47
CA THR A 412 -0.69 -10.31 24.67
C THR A 412 -0.20 -10.07 26.11
N PHE A 413 0.84 -9.27 26.28
CA PHE A 413 1.40 -8.84 27.56
C PHE A 413 1.66 -7.34 27.57
N GLU A 414 1.14 -6.63 28.57
CA GLU A 414 1.49 -5.23 28.83
C GLU A 414 2.72 -5.17 29.75
N ALA A 415 3.86 -4.79 29.19
CA ALA A 415 5.12 -4.71 29.93
C ALA A 415 5.14 -3.47 30.84
N PRO A 416 5.45 -3.62 32.15
CA PRO A 416 5.51 -2.49 33.06
C PRO A 416 6.59 -1.48 32.66
N GLU A 417 6.32 -0.19 32.88
CA GLU A 417 7.35 0.84 32.82
C GLU A 417 8.55 0.48 33.72
N GLN A 418 9.74 0.97 33.37
CA GLN A 418 10.96 0.76 34.16
C GLN A 418 11.31 -0.73 34.41
N SER A 419 10.90 -1.64 33.52
CA SER A 419 11.20 -3.07 33.60
C SER A 419 12.07 -3.57 32.45
N ASN A 420 12.76 -4.68 32.69
CA ASN A 420 13.26 -5.55 31.63
C ASN A 420 12.32 -6.76 31.54
N THR A 421 11.74 -6.98 30.37
CA THR A 421 10.78 -8.07 30.13
C THR A 421 11.34 -9.01 29.07
N LYS A 422 11.55 -10.27 29.42
CA LYS A 422 11.90 -11.33 28.49
C LYS A 422 10.68 -12.21 28.21
N ILE A 423 10.38 -12.39 26.93
CA ILE A 423 9.37 -13.34 26.45
C ILE A 423 10.04 -14.31 25.48
N VAL A 424 9.72 -15.60 25.59
CA VAL A 424 10.26 -16.65 24.74
C VAL A 424 9.12 -17.52 24.22
N LEU A 425 8.98 -17.59 22.90
CA LEU A 425 8.10 -18.52 22.20
C LEU A 425 8.87 -19.84 21.99
N LYS A 426 8.51 -20.86 22.77
CA LYS A 426 9.05 -22.22 22.64
C LYS A 426 8.09 -23.09 21.83
N GLU A 427 8.48 -24.30 21.49
CA GLU A 427 7.58 -25.29 20.87
C GLU A 427 6.32 -25.52 21.75
N THR A 428 6.50 -25.88 23.03
CA THR A 428 5.42 -26.31 23.92
C THR A 428 4.83 -25.23 24.83
N SER A 429 5.41 -24.03 24.88
CA SER A 429 4.94 -22.96 25.77
C SER A 429 5.37 -21.56 25.34
N THR A 430 4.73 -20.54 25.89
CA THR A 430 5.20 -19.15 25.89
C THR A 430 5.64 -18.78 27.29
N ALA A 431 6.93 -18.54 27.50
CA ALA A 431 7.48 -18.17 28.80
C ALA A 431 7.69 -16.65 28.88
N LEU A 432 7.19 -16.04 29.96
CA LEU A 432 7.27 -14.61 30.27
C LEU A 432 8.02 -14.42 31.59
N LYS A 433 8.96 -13.48 31.61
CA LYS A 433 9.70 -13.09 32.81
C LYS A 433 9.92 -11.58 32.85
N VAL A 434 9.52 -10.96 33.95
CA VAL A 434 9.70 -9.52 34.20
C VAL A 434 10.67 -9.32 35.35
N VAL A 435 11.65 -8.43 35.16
CA VAL A 435 12.68 -8.08 36.12
C VAL A 435 12.66 -6.56 36.35
N ASP A 436 12.61 -6.14 37.61
CA ASP A 436 12.65 -4.72 37.99
C ASP A 436 14.06 -4.11 37.88
N GLN A 437 14.18 -2.78 38.03
CA GLN A 437 15.47 -2.06 38.06
C GLN A 437 16.44 -2.54 39.15
N ASN A 438 15.98 -3.29 40.16
CA ASN A 438 16.81 -3.84 41.23
C ASN A 438 17.33 -5.25 40.90
N GLY A 439 17.01 -5.79 39.71
CA GLY A 439 17.35 -7.15 39.31
C GLY A 439 16.48 -8.22 39.95
N ARG A 440 15.31 -7.86 40.48
CA ARG A 440 14.36 -8.79 41.10
C ARG A 440 13.30 -9.22 40.09
N THR A 441 13.11 -10.54 39.92
CA THR A 441 11.93 -11.07 39.21
C THR A 441 10.64 -10.64 39.93
N THR A 442 9.76 -9.94 39.22
CA THR A 442 8.44 -9.53 39.71
C THR A 442 7.34 -10.46 39.23
N THR A 443 7.42 -10.89 37.96
CA THR A 443 6.47 -11.78 37.30
C THR A 443 7.24 -12.88 36.56
N GLU A 444 6.79 -14.12 36.68
CA GLU A 444 7.34 -15.28 35.96
C GLU A 444 6.16 -16.22 35.67
N ILE A 445 5.82 -16.37 34.39
CA ILE A 445 4.61 -17.08 33.92
C ILE A 445 5.02 -17.96 32.74
N GLU A 446 4.43 -19.15 32.66
CA GLU A 446 4.56 -20.04 31.52
C GLU A 446 3.16 -20.44 31.04
N VAL A 447 2.85 -20.10 29.79
CA VAL A 447 1.59 -20.44 29.13
C VAL A 447 1.84 -21.66 28.24
N GLU A 448 1.46 -22.84 28.70
CA GLU A 448 1.52 -24.09 27.92
C GLU A 448 0.64 -24.01 26.67
N ARG A 449 0.96 -24.79 25.62
CA ARG A 449 0.07 -24.92 24.45
C ARG A 449 -1.29 -25.48 24.83
N SER A 450 -2.31 -24.90 24.22
CA SER A 450 -3.71 -25.28 24.27
C SER A 450 -4.08 -26.17 23.09
N ASP A 451 -4.96 -27.14 23.30
CA ASP A 451 -5.57 -27.91 22.21
C ASP A 451 -6.56 -27.07 21.37
N GLN A 452 -6.80 -25.80 21.72
CA GLN A 452 -7.81 -24.90 21.14
C GLN A 452 -7.26 -23.49 20.90
N ARG A 453 -7.62 -22.90 19.75
CA ARG A 453 -7.28 -21.51 19.39
C ARG A 453 -7.82 -20.53 20.43
N THR A 454 -6.94 -19.79 21.09
CA THR A 454 -7.29 -18.95 22.26
C THR A 454 -6.51 -17.63 22.26
N ASP A 455 -7.17 -16.52 22.61
CA ASP A 455 -6.52 -15.23 22.84
C ASP A 455 -6.38 -14.98 24.34
N LEU A 456 -5.24 -14.48 24.78
CA LEU A 456 -4.93 -14.24 26.18
C LEU A 456 -4.34 -12.84 26.36
N VAL A 457 -4.72 -12.16 27.43
CA VAL A 457 -4.04 -10.96 27.92
C VAL A 457 -3.47 -11.24 29.30
N ILE A 458 -2.19 -10.97 29.46
CA ILE A 458 -1.49 -11.00 30.74
C ILE A 458 -1.22 -9.55 31.15
N ASP A 459 -1.75 -9.12 32.29
CA ASP A 459 -1.50 -7.76 32.78
C ASP A 459 -0.15 -7.63 33.51
N ALA A 460 0.23 -6.39 33.82
CA ALA A 460 1.45 -6.05 34.56
C ALA A 460 1.55 -6.74 35.95
N THR A 461 0.45 -7.22 36.53
CA THR A 461 0.43 -7.96 37.81
C THR A 461 0.61 -9.47 37.64
N GLY A 462 0.59 -9.96 36.40
CA GLY A 462 0.62 -11.38 36.06
C GLY A 462 -0.75 -12.05 36.10
N GLN A 463 -1.85 -11.28 36.13
CA GLN A 463 -3.19 -11.85 36.00
C GLN A 463 -3.46 -12.19 34.53
N VAL A 464 -3.89 -13.44 34.29
CA VAL A 464 -4.24 -13.94 32.95
C VAL A 464 -5.74 -13.82 32.73
N ALA A 465 -6.14 -13.16 31.66
CA ALA A 465 -7.51 -13.10 31.15
C ALA A 465 -7.58 -13.83 29.80
N TYR A 466 -8.64 -14.62 29.60
CA TYR A 466 -8.88 -15.41 28.40
C TYR A 466 -10.01 -14.79 27.59
N PHE A 467 -9.82 -14.72 26.27
CA PHE A 467 -10.77 -14.14 25.33
C PHE A 467 -11.11 -15.16 24.24
N ALA A 468 -12.36 -15.13 23.79
CA ALA A 468 -12.74 -15.82 22.57
C ALA A 468 -12.11 -15.05 21.41
N PRO A 469 -11.33 -15.71 20.53
CA PRO A 469 -10.84 -15.08 19.31
C PRO A 469 -12.00 -14.60 18.44
N GLU A 470 -11.76 -13.54 17.68
CA GLU A 470 -12.69 -13.05 16.66
C GLU A 470 -12.87 -14.09 15.54
N LYS A 471 -14.07 -14.12 14.95
CA LYS A 471 -14.46 -15.09 13.93
C LYS A 471 -15.14 -14.41 12.75
N THR A 472 -14.74 -14.81 11.56
CA THR A 472 -15.46 -14.48 10.33
C THR A 472 -16.56 -15.52 10.09
N PRO A 473 -17.83 -15.12 9.85
CA PRO A 473 -18.94 -16.03 9.62
C PRO A 473 -18.72 -17.00 8.45
N GLU A 474 -19.28 -18.22 8.54
CA GLU A 474 -19.21 -19.24 7.46
C GLU A 474 -19.64 -18.71 6.08
N GLN A 475 -20.62 -17.81 6.03
CA GLN A 475 -21.11 -17.23 4.77
C GLN A 475 -20.04 -16.35 4.09
N GLU A 476 -19.37 -15.49 4.84
CA GLU A 476 -18.32 -14.61 4.33
C GLU A 476 -17.07 -15.40 3.91
N ARG A 477 -16.70 -16.41 4.73
CA ARG A 477 -15.67 -17.40 4.37
C ARG A 477 -15.98 -18.06 3.03
N SER A 478 -17.22 -18.50 2.83
CA SER A 478 -17.63 -19.21 1.60
C SER A 478 -17.48 -18.33 0.36
N VAL A 479 -17.89 -17.06 0.43
CA VAL A 479 -17.71 -16.09 -0.67
C VAL A 479 -16.23 -15.87 -0.96
N ALA A 480 -15.39 -15.65 0.05
CA ALA A 480 -13.95 -15.46 -0.16
C ALA A 480 -13.25 -16.70 -0.75
N VAL A 481 -13.74 -17.92 -0.46
CA VAL A 481 -13.24 -19.16 -1.07
C VAL A 481 -13.60 -19.25 -2.56
N GLU A 482 -14.75 -18.71 -2.99
CA GLU A 482 -15.12 -18.64 -4.42
C GLU A 482 -14.28 -17.61 -5.21
N GLU A 483 -13.60 -16.68 -4.53
CA GLU A 483 -12.73 -15.67 -5.13
C GLU A 483 -11.25 -16.09 -5.23
N ILE A 484 -10.87 -17.25 -4.69
CA ILE A 484 -9.50 -17.77 -4.75
C ILE A 484 -9.06 -17.94 -6.21
N GLY A 485 -7.90 -17.36 -6.54
CA GLY A 485 -7.33 -17.41 -7.89
C GLY A 485 -7.80 -16.28 -8.82
N ASN A 486 -8.86 -15.54 -8.48
CA ASN A 486 -9.45 -14.50 -9.32
C ASN A 486 -8.87 -13.10 -9.07
N LEU A 487 -7.57 -13.00 -8.77
CA LEU A 487 -6.93 -11.73 -8.38
C LEU A 487 -6.52 -10.86 -9.57
N ILE A 488 -5.87 -11.48 -10.56
CA ILE A 488 -5.47 -10.93 -11.86
C ILE A 488 -6.25 -11.68 -12.93
N GLN A 489 -6.74 -10.97 -13.94
CA GLN A 489 -7.57 -11.50 -15.03
C GLN A 489 -6.73 -11.89 -16.25
N ARG A 490 -5.52 -11.32 -16.39
CA ARG A 490 -4.56 -11.70 -17.44
C ARG A 490 -4.25 -13.20 -17.37
N ALA A 491 -4.25 -13.86 -18.53
CA ALA A 491 -3.81 -15.25 -18.61
C ALA A 491 -2.27 -15.33 -18.42
N PRO A 492 -1.75 -16.39 -17.79
CA PRO A 492 -0.31 -16.57 -17.61
C PRO A 492 0.44 -16.45 -18.92
N LEU A 493 1.46 -15.58 -18.94
CA LEU A 493 2.35 -15.50 -20.08
C LEU A 493 3.07 -16.84 -20.29
N PRO A 494 3.28 -17.30 -21.54
CA PRO A 494 4.02 -18.52 -21.79
C PRO A 494 5.45 -18.34 -21.27
N LEU A 495 5.86 -19.17 -20.31
CA LEU A 495 7.19 -19.13 -19.66
C LEU A 495 8.31 -18.91 -20.68
N VAL A 496 8.89 -17.71 -20.67
CA VAL A 496 10.09 -17.37 -21.45
C VAL A 496 11.31 -17.73 -20.59
N ASP A 497 12.18 -18.61 -21.09
CA ASP A 497 13.38 -19.08 -20.39
C ASP A 497 14.41 -17.95 -20.16
N GLN A 498 14.26 -17.22 -19.05
CA GLN A 498 15.20 -16.26 -18.43
C GLN A 498 15.62 -15.02 -19.27
N PRO A 499 16.01 -13.90 -18.61
CA PRO A 499 16.34 -12.67 -19.30
C PRO A 499 17.58 -12.83 -20.18
N LEU A 500 17.42 -12.54 -21.48
CA LEU A 500 18.50 -12.58 -22.46
C LEU A 500 19.49 -11.43 -22.21
N ALA A 501 20.75 -11.78 -21.91
CA ALA A 501 21.84 -10.83 -21.95
C ALA A 501 21.94 -10.18 -23.36
N PRO A 502 22.20 -8.86 -23.46
CA PRO A 502 22.05 -8.15 -24.72
C PRO A 502 23.06 -8.60 -25.76
N THR A 503 22.58 -9.16 -26.88
CA THR A 503 23.40 -9.48 -28.05
C THR A 503 22.98 -8.66 -29.26
N SER A 504 23.95 -7.97 -29.86
CA SER A 504 23.73 -7.16 -31.04
C SER A 504 23.77 -8.00 -32.32
N SER A 505 22.73 -7.91 -33.17
CA SER A 505 22.92 -7.82 -34.65
C SER A 505 21.63 -7.60 -35.43
N LEU A 506 21.73 -6.70 -36.41
CA LEU A 506 20.84 -6.47 -37.57
C LEU A 506 20.31 -7.77 -38.23
N ALA A 507 19.04 -7.81 -38.66
CA ALA A 507 18.63 -7.55 -40.07
C ALA A 507 17.21 -8.06 -40.48
N GLU A 508 16.49 -7.20 -41.21
CA GLU A 508 15.57 -7.46 -42.35
C GLU A 508 14.22 -8.24 -42.17
N ASP A 509 13.13 -7.46 -42.31
CA ASP A 509 11.92 -7.64 -43.13
C ASP A 509 11.11 -8.97 -43.12
N THR A 510 9.79 -8.86 -42.87
CA THR A 510 8.78 -9.08 -43.93
C THR A 510 7.37 -8.52 -43.61
N GLU A 511 6.57 -8.35 -44.67
CA GLU A 511 5.34 -7.54 -44.77
C GLU A 511 4.07 -8.12 -44.08
N GLY A 512 3.15 -7.22 -43.68
CA GLY A 512 1.72 -7.53 -43.48
C GLY A 512 0.94 -7.67 -44.81
N PRO A 513 -0.42 -7.62 -44.85
CA PRO A 513 -1.18 -6.56 -44.17
C PRO A 513 -2.49 -6.97 -43.47
N SER A 514 -2.95 -6.08 -42.59
CA SER A 514 -4.26 -6.05 -41.95
C SER A 514 -5.40 -5.70 -42.91
N THR A 515 -6.65 -6.00 -42.53
CA THR A 515 -7.81 -5.09 -42.74
C THR A 515 -8.89 -5.35 -41.69
N LEU A 516 -9.19 -4.32 -40.89
CA LEU A 516 -10.41 -4.13 -40.11
C LEU A 516 -10.93 -2.73 -40.42
N SER A 517 -12.24 -2.50 -40.30
CA SER A 517 -12.83 -1.16 -40.11
C SER A 517 -14.18 -1.31 -39.38
N PRO A 518 -14.53 -0.37 -38.47
CA PRO A 518 -15.72 -0.44 -37.62
C PRO A 518 -16.85 0.50 -38.13
N ASP A 519 -17.94 0.57 -37.37
CA ASP A 519 -18.82 1.75 -37.24
C ASP A 519 -19.39 1.75 -35.80
N GLU A 520 -19.58 2.95 -35.21
CA GLU A 520 -19.95 3.22 -33.81
C GLU A 520 -21.39 3.78 -33.69
N ASP A 521 -21.89 4.00 -32.45
CA ASP A 521 -22.88 5.05 -32.12
C ASP A 521 -22.85 5.33 -30.58
N PRO A 522 -22.78 6.60 -30.10
CA PRO A 522 -22.76 6.96 -28.67
C PRO A 522 -24.15 7.26 -28.07
N VAL A 523 -24.25 7.26 -26.73
CA VAL A 523 -25.52 7.41 -25.97
C VAL A 523 -25.71 8.84 -25.42
N LEU A 524 -26.95 9.34 -25.45
CA LEU A 524 -27.35 10.70 -25.06
C LEU A 524 -27.85 10.87 -23.62
N LEU A 525 -27.81 12.13 -23.15
CA LEU A 525 -28.42 12.60 -21.91
C LEU A 525 -29.95 12.59 -22.00
N VAL A 526 -30.63 11.88 -21.09
CA VAL A 526 -32.09 11.82 -21.02
C VAL A 526 -32.57 12.45 -19.70
N PRO A 527 -33.52 13.41 -19.71
CA PRO A 527 -34.09 13.98 -18.50
C PRO A 527 -35.04 12.99 -17.79
N PRO A 528 -35.17 13.05 -16.45
CA PRO A 528 -36.10 12.21 -15.70
C PRO A 528 -37.56 12.55 -16.06
N GLU A 529 -38.46 11.57 -15.98
CA GLU A 529 -39.80 11.63 -16.61
C GLU A 529 -40.64 12.85 -16.21
N GLY A 530 -40.60 13.87 -17.07
CA GLY A 530 -41.44 15.06 -17.08
C GLY A 530 -42.06 15.28 -18.49
N PRO A 531 -42.93 16.27 -18.68
CA PRO A 531 -43.83 16.34 -19.84
C PRO A 531 -43.16 16.69 -21.20
N PHE A 532 -41.83 16.74 -21.27
CA PHE A 532 -41.05 17.22 -22.42
C PHE A 532 -40.35 16.11 -23.23
N GLY A 533 -40.55 14.84 -22.87
CA GLY A 533 -40.30 13.71 -23.76
C GLY A 533 -38.84 13.27 -23.92
N THR A 534 -38.68 12.14 -24.60
CA THR A 534 -37.40 11.45 -24.86
C THR A 534 -36.75 11.95 -26.16
N GLU A 535 -36.67 13.27 -26.35
CA GLU A 535 -36.05 13.87 -27.53
C GLU A 535 -34.66 14.43 -27.18
N ASP A 536 -33.71 14.19 -28.07
CA ASP A 536 -32.35 14.70 -27.96
C ASP A 536 -32.35 16.24 -28.05
N PRO A 537 -31.48 16.94 -27.30
CA PRO A 537 -31.34 18.38 -27.43
C PRO A 537 -30.87 18.78 -28.83
N GLU A 538 -31.43 19.85 -29.39
CA GLU A 538 -31.05 20.41 -30.69
C GLU A 538 -29.68 21.12 -30.63
N GLU A 539 -29.29 21.61 -29.45
CA GLU A 539 -28.02 22.31 -29.21
C GLU A 539 -27.51 22.00 -27.79
N THR A 540 -26.23 21.64 -27.67
CA THR A 540 -25.51 21.55 -26.39
C THR A 540 -24.25 22.40 -26.43
N TRP A 541 -23.90 23.01 -25.29
CA TRP A 541 -22.70 23.84 -25.16
C TRP A 541 -22.25 23.92 -23.70
N PHE A 542 -21.02 24.37 -23.47
CA PHE A 542 -20.52 24.69 -22.13
C PHE A 542 -20.42 26.22 -21.96
N ASP A 543 -20.71 26.70 -20.75
CA ASP A 543 -20.41 28.10 -20.38
C ASP A 543 -19.01 28.27 -19.76
N ASP A 544 -18.55 29.51 -19.59
CA ASP A 544 -17.22 29.84 -19.06
C ASP A 544 -16.95 29.33 -17.62
N ARG A 545 -17.95 28.75 -16.95
CA ARG A 545 -17.84 28.13 -15.61
C ARG A 545 -17.78 26.59 -15.68
N GLY A 546 -17.78 26.01 -16.88
CA GLY A 546 -17.82 24.57 -17.09
C GLY A 546 -19.20 23.93 -16.87
N CYS A 547 -20.27 24.71 -16.77
CA CYS A 547 -21.62 24.17 -16.73
C CYS A 547 -22.04 23.73 -18.14
N GLU A 548 -22.52 22.49 -18.25
CA GLU A 548 -23.13 21.96 -19.46
C GLU A 548 -24.55 22.53 -19.60
N TRP A 549 -24.88 22.97 -20.81
CA TRP A 549 -26.19 23.47 -21.19
C TRP A 549 -26.74 22.66 -22.36
N ALA A 550 -28.04 22.43 -22.33
CA ALA A 550 -28.80 21.77 -23.40
C ALA A 550 -30.05 22.59 -23.75
N ARG A 551 -30.47 22.57 -25.02
CA ARG A 551 -31.69 23.20 -25.51
C ARG A 551 -32.47 22.28 -26.43
N TRP A 552 -33.79 22.24 -26.25
CA TRP A 552 -34.72 21.45 -27.08
C TRP A 552 -35.48 22.31 -28.09
N GLN A 553 -36.05 21.67 -29.12
CA GLN A 553 -36.75 22.33 -30.23
C GLN A 553 -37.97 23.16 -29.79
N ASP A 554 -38.59 22.83 -28.64
CA ASP A 554 -39.70 23.60 -28.09
C ASP A 554 -39.26 24.94 -27.48
N GLY A 555 -37.96 25.13 -27.27
CA GLY A 555 -37.32 26.32 -26.72
C GLY A 555 -36.83 26.18 -25.28
N SER A 556 -37.19 25.09 -24.59
CA SER A 556 -36.78 24.79 -23.20
C SER A 556 -35.28 24.57 -23.08
N GLN A 557 -34.75 24.76 -21.86
CA GLN A 557 -33.32 24.68 -21.57
C GLN A 557 -33.03 23.92 -20.28
N GLY A 558 -31.88 23.26 -20.21
CA GLY A 558 -31.37 22.58 -19.03
C GLY A 558 -29.92 22.96 -18.77
N MET A 559 -29.52 23.05 -17.50
CA MET A 559 -28.13 23.32 -17.08
C MET A 559 -27.70 22.33 -16.00
N ARG A 560 -26.49 21.77 -16.14
CA ARG A 560 -25.83 20.92 -15.15
C ARG A 560 -24.43 21.47 -14.84
N CYS A 561 -24.11 21.62 -13.56
CA CYS A 561 -22.79 22.01 -13.06
C CYS A 561 -22.34 20.99 -12.00
N GLN A 562 -21.05 20.93 -11.65
CA GLN A 562 -20.56 20.03 -10.59
C GLN A 562 -21.04 20.43 -9.18
N ASP A 563 -21.13 21.73 -8.88
CA ASP A 563 -21.44 22.27 -7.55
C ASP A 563 -22.82 22.97 -7.43
N GLU A 564 -23.69 22.90 -8.46
CA GLU A 564 -25.05 23.45 -8.41
C GLU A 564 -26.09 22.38 -8.77
N PRO A 565 -27.31 22.43 -8.19
CA PRO A 565 -28.42 21.57 -8.61
C PRO A 565 -28.69 21.72 -10.11
N THR A 566 -29.04 20.61 -10.78
CA THR A 566 -29.53 20.65 -12.16
C THR A 566 -30.79 21.50 -12.23
N ARG A 567 -30.84 22.44 -13.17
CA ARG A 567 -31.97 23.36 -13.38
C ARG A 567 -32.55 23.19 -14.77
N PHE A 568 -33.84 23.43 -14.89
CA PHE A 568 -34.55 23.45 -16.16
C PHE A 568 -35.40 24.72 -16.28
N TRP A 569 -35.54 25.25 -17.49
CA TRP A 569 -36.38 26.39 -17.80
C TRP A 569 -37.36 26.04 -18.93
N ASP A 570 -38.59 26.51 -18.79
CA ASP A 570 -39.59 26.39 -19.84
C ASP A 570 -39.24 27.28 -21.06
N PRO A 571 -39.92 27.12 -22.21
CA PRO A 571 -39.68 27.95 -23.40
C PRO A 571 -39.92 29.46 -23.21
N ASN A 572 -40.55 29.89 -22.12
CA ASN A 572 -40.76 31.31 -21.78
C ASN A 572 -39.65 31.86 -20.85
N GLY A 573 -38.76 30.98 -20.34
CA GLY A 573 -37.67 31.31 -19.43
C GLY A 573 -38.04 31.28 -17.94
N GLU A 574 -39.17 30.66 -17.56
CA GLU A 574 -39.49 30.41 -16.15
C GLU A 574 -38.79 29.12 -15.68
N GLU A 575 -38.10 29.19 -14.53
CA GLU A 575 -37.38 28.06 -13.93
C GLU A 575 -38.37 27.05 -13.36
N LEU A 576 -38.18 25.77 -13.69
CA LEU A 576 -39.01 24.67 -13.23
C LEU A 576 -38.49 24.17 -11.87
N GLU A 577 -39.36 24.18 -10.86
CA GLU A 577 -39.05 23.66 -9.53
C GLU A 577 -38.71 22.15 -9.59
N PRO A 578 -37.63 21.70 -8.91
CA PRO A 578 -37.27 20.28 -8.87
C PRO A 578 -38.35 19.47 -8.13
N VAL A 579 -38.78 18.36 -8.73
CA VAL A 579 -39.71 17.42 -8.07
C VAL A 579 -38.89 16.50 -7.18
N ASP A 580 -39.11 16.61 -5.88
CA ASP A 580 -38.50 15.74 -4.85
C ASP A 580 -39.08 14.32 -4.97
N PHE A 581 -38.24 13.33 -5.27
CA PHE A 581 -38.67 11.96 -5.58
C PHE A 581 -38.80 11.04 -4.35
N ASP A 582 -38.59 11.56 -3.14
CA ASP A 582 -38.81 10.83 -1.87
C ASP A 582 -40.26 10.91 -1.36
N GLN A 583 -41.26 10.48 -2.16
CA GLN A 583 -42.59 10.19 -1.63
C GLN A 583 -43.45 9.17 -2.42
N GLU A 584 -43.71 8.05 -1.74
CA GLU A 584 -44.82 7.08 -1.90
C GLU A 584 -45.17 6.50 -3.29
N PHE A 585 -44.80 5.23 -3.48
CA PHE A 585 -45.72 4.21 -4.04
C PHE A 585 -45.61 2.88 -3.27
N ILE A 586 -46.26 2.82 -2.10
CA ILE A 586 -46.56 1.56 -1.40
C ILE A 586 -48.08 1.34 -1.48
N GLU A 587 -48.53 0.37 -2.28
CA GLU A 587 -49.92 -0.08 -2.25
C GLU A 587 -50.16 -0.99 -1.03
N GLU A 588 -51.14 -0.65 -0.19
CA GLU A 588 -51.49 -1.41 1.01
C GLU A 588 -52.14 -2.79 0.70
N PRO A 589 -51.78 -3.86 1.43
CA PRO A 589 -52.61 -5.05 1.53
C PRO A 589 -53.68 -4.91 2.65
N PRO A 590 -54.89 -5.50 2.49
CA PRO A 590 -55.97 -5.38 3.47
C PRO A 590 -55.73 -6.18 4.77
N PRO A 591 -56.42 -5.83 5.87
CA PRO A 591 -55.92 -6.10 7.23
C PRO A 591 -56.23 -7.51 7.77
N PHE A 592 -55.37 -7.96 8.68
CA PHE A 592 -55.66 -9.02 9.66
C PHE A 592 -55.55 -8.50 11.10
N ASP A 593 -56.33 -9.11 11.99
CA ASP A 593 -56.82 -8.56 13.27
C ASP A 593 -55.81 -8.62 14.45
N ASP A 594 -55.97 -7.68 15.39
CA ASP A 594 -55.03 -7.37 16.48
C ASP A 594 -55.14 -8.30 17.70
N GLY A 595 -54.00 -8.84 18.15
CA GLY A 595 -53.86 -9.66 19.37
C GLY A 595 -52.80 -9.15 20.35
N ARG A 596 -53.04 -8.00 21.01
CA ARG A 596 -52.22 -7.38 22.09
C ARG A 596 -52.04 -8.31 23.32
N PRO A 597 -51.13 -8.04 24.31
CA PRO A 597 -50.41 -6.79 24.64
C PRO A 597 -48.87 -6.98 24.83
N ALA A 598 -48.02 -6.05 25.34
CA ALA A 598 -48.22 -4.81 26.11
C ALA A 598 -47.11 -3.74 25.84
N SER A 599 -46.97 -2.74 26.74
CA SER A 599 -45.97 -1.64 26.71
C SER A 599 -45.05 -1.69 27.94
N ILE A 600 -43.83 -1.18 27.79
CA ILE A 600 -42.95 -0.77 28.90
C ILE A 600 -42.74 0.75 28.85
N ASN A 601 -42.70 1.40 30.02
CA ASN A 601 -42.28 2.79 30.20
C ASN A 601 -41.79 2.98 31.64
N ASP A 602 -41.02 4.05 31.86
CA ASP A 602 -40.53 4.58 33.14
C ASP A 602 -39.46 3.77 33.90
N LEU A 603 -38.22 4.27 33.90
CA LEU A 603 -37.45 4.63 35.12
C LEU A 603 -36.30 5.63 34.76
N PRO A 604 -35.90 6.57 35.65
CA PRO A 604 -35.00 7.70 35.35
C PRO A 604 -33.52 7.50 35.77
N PRO A 605 -32.58 8.38 35.35
CA PRO A 605 -31.13 8.20 35.58
C PRO A 605 -30.65 8.49 37.01
N PRO A 606 -29.48 7.96 37.44
CA PRO A 606 -28.95 8.10 38.79
C PRO A 606 -28.25 9.44 39.05
N ASP A 607 -28.30 9.87 40.31
CA ASP A 607 -27.94 11.22 40.75
C ASP A 607 -26.51 11.36 41.32
N ARG A 608 -26.06 12.60 41.47
CA ARG A 608 -24.68 13.01 41.78
C ARG A 608 -24.30 12.77 43.26
N MET A 609 -23.07 12.32 43.51
CA MET A 609 -22.55 12.00 44.84
C MET A 609 -21.77 13.18 45.47
N GLU A 610 -22.23 13.73 46.59
CA GLU A 610 -21.44 14.61 47.47
C GLU A 610 -20.98 13.89 48.73
N LEU A 611 -19.74 14.15 49.17
CA LEU A 611 -19.12 13.59 50.37
C LEU A 611 -18.85 14.71 51.39
N SER A 612 -19.30 14.51 52.64
CA SER A 612 -18.93 15.37 53.78
C SER A 612 -18.58 14.56 55.02
N THR A 613 -17.28 14.58 55.36
CA THR A 613 -16.70 14.62 56.73
C THR A 613 -17.24 13.70 57.85
N ASN A 614 -16.43 12.71 58.24
CA ASN A 614 -15.94 12.33 59.59
C ASN A 614 -16.59 12.92 60.87
N PRO A 615 -16.55 12.21 62.02
CA PRO A 615 -15.48 11.25 62.43
C PRO A 615 -15.91 9.82 62.78
#